data_AF-A0A434SIF0-F1
#
_entry.id   AF-A0A434SIF0-F1
#
_cell.length_a   1.000
_cell.length_b   1.000
_cell.length_c   1.000
_cell.angle_alpha   90.00
_cell.angle_beta   90.00
_cell.angle_gamma   90.00
#
_symmetry.space_group_name_H-M   'P 1'
#
loop_
_entity.id
_entity.type
_entity.pdbx_description
1 polymer ?
#
loop_
_entity_poly.entity_id
_entity_poly.type
_entity_poly.pdbx_seq_one_letter_code
_entity_poly.pdbx_strand_id
1 'polypeptide(L)' 'IQHRVGVEGADLIVAINTDPNAPIFEFAHLGIVTDAIRFLPALTEAFTRRLSPHSRDKLAS' A
#
# COMPACT_ATOMS: atom_id res chain seq x y z
N ILE A 1 0.61 12.33 -17.42
CA ILE A 1 2.00 12.02 -17.87
C ILE A 1 3.05 12.48 -16.84
N GLN A 2 3.02 13.74 -16.36
CA GLN A 2 4.08 14.29 -15.49
C GLN A 2 4.30 13.55 -14.14
N HIS A 3 3.28 12.93 -13.54
CA HIS A 3 3.44 12.14 -12.30
C HIS A 3 4.08 10.75 -12.51
N ARG A 4 4.08 10.23 -13.73
CA ARG A 4 4.58 8.87 -14.02
C ARG A 4 6.10 8.81 -13.93
N VAL A 5 6.78 9.84 -14.45
CA VAL A 5 8.24 9.97 -14.46
C VAL A 5 8.85 9.95 -13.05
N GLY A 6 8.10 10.40 -12.02
CA GLY A 6 8.58 10.39 -10.63
C GLY A 6 8.48 9.06 -9.91
N VAL A 7 7.72 8.09 -10.45
CA VAL A 7 7.54 6.74 -9.88
C VAL A 7 8.08 5.64 -10.81
N GLU A 8 8.48 6.01 -12.03
CA GLU A 8 9.08 5.15 -13.05
C GLU A 8 10.45 4.66 -12.54
N GLY A 9 10.49 3.45 -11.98
CA GLY A 9 11.69 2.86 -11.37
C GLY A 9 11.51 2.34 -9.94
N ALA A 10 10.34 2.52 -9.33
CA ALA A 10 10.05 1.87 -8.05
C ALA A 10 9.88 0.35 -8.22
N ASP A 11 10.51 -0.44 -7.34
CA ASP A 11 10.34 -1.91 -7.29
C ASP A 11 8.89 -2.33 -7.01
N LEU A 12 8.14 -1.47 -6.32
CA LEU A 12 6.74 -1.70 -5.99
C LEU A 12 5.97 -0.37 -5.97
N ILE A 13 4.77 -0.39 -6.57
CA ILE A 13 3.85 0.74 -6.63
C ILE A 13 2.50 0.23 -6.14
N VAL A 14 2.04 0.75 -5.01
CA VAL A 14 0.72 0.44 -4.43
C VAL A 14 -0.16 1.68 -4.56
N ALA A 15 -1.29 1.53 -5.25
CA ALA A 15 -2.26 2.59 -5.46
C ALA A 15 -3.50 2.37 -4.58
N ILE A 16 -3.92 3.42 -3.87
CA ILE A 16 -5.16 3.45 -3.09
C ILE A 16 -6.01 4.59 -3.64
N ASN A 17 -7.20 4.29 -4.18
CA ASN A 17 -8.08 5.28 -4.79
C ASN A 17 -9.55 4.90 -4.58
N THR A 18 -10.46 5.86 -4.49
CA THR A 18 -11.91 5.57 -4.40
C THR A 18 -12.55 5.26 -5.74
N ASP A 19 -11.98 5.73 -6.85
CA ASP A 19 -12.45 5.47 -8.21
C ASP A 19 -11.79 4.22 -8.79
N PRO A 20 -12.55 3.14 -9.08
CA PRO A 20 -11.99 1.92 -9.69
C PRO A 20 -11.43 2.13 -11.10
N ASN A 21 -11.76 3.24 -11.77
CA ASN A 21 -11.28 3.55 -13.12
C ASN A 21 -10.11 4.54 -13.12
N ALA A 22 -9.51 4.83 -11.96
CA ALA A 22 -8.44 5.82 -11.85
C ALA A 22 -7.21 5.42 -12.70
N PRO A 23 -6.65 6.32 -13.54
CA PRO A 23 -5.51 6.01 -14.43
C PRO A 23 -4.23 5.53 -13.74
N ILE A 24 -4.08 5.77 -12.42
CA ILE A 24 -2.97 5.26 -11.61
C ILE A 24 -2.90 3.73 -11.61
N PHE A 25 -4.04 3.05 -11.79
CA PHE A 25 -4.11 1.60 -11.83
C PHE A 25 -3.52 0.99 -13.10
N GLU A 26 -3.33 1.77 -14.16
CA GLU A 26 -2.69 1.29 -15.39
C GLU A 26 -1.20 0.93 -15.18
N PHE A 27 -0.56 1.48 -14.14
CA PHE A 27 0.86 1.27 -13.87
C PHE A 27 1.18 0.98 -12.40
N ALA A 28 0.17 0.75 -11.56
CA ALA A 28 0.37 0.24 -10.21
C ALA A 28 0.57 -1.27 -10.23
N HIS A 29 1.44 -1.78 -9.36
CA HIS A 29 1.63 -3.21 -9.16
C HIS A 29 0.50 -3.81 -8.30
N LEU A 30 -0.04 -3.01 -7.37
CA LEU A 30 -1.19 -3.36 -6.53
C LEU A 30 -2.17 -2.18 -6.50
N GLY A 31 -3.45 -2.46 -6.73
CA GLY A 31 -4.53 -1.47 -6.64
C GLY A 31 -5.52 -1.82 -5.53
N ILE A 32 -5.92 -0.82 -4.74
CA ILE A 32 -6.92 -0.95 -3.68
C ILE A 32 -7.98 0.14 -3.90
N VAL A 33 -9.22 -0.28 -4.12
CA VAL A 33 -10.34 0.64 -4.34
C VAL A 33 -11.01 0.96 -2.99
N THR A 34 -10.58 2.04 -2.34
CA THR A 34 -11.10 2.47 -1.02
C THR A 34 -10.73 3.92 -0.70
N ASP A 35 -11.33 4.46 0.36
CA ASP A 35 -10.95 5.75 0.95
C ASP A 35 -9.64 5.60 1.75
N ALA A 36 -8.58 6.23 1.25
CA ALA A 36 -7.26 6.18 1.86
C ALA A 36 -7.22 6.75 3.28
N ILE A 37 -8.00 7.80 3.59
CA ILE A 37 -8.00 8.45 4.91
C ILE A 37 -8.50 7.47 5.98
N ARG A 38 -9.51 6.67 5.63
CA ARG A 38 -10.04 5.64 6.53
C ARG A 38 -9.18 4.38 6.57
N PHE A 39 -8.58 4.02 5.44
CA PHE A 39 -7.85 2.77 5.29
C PHE A 39 -6.43 2.81 5.88
N LEU A 40 -5.70 3.90 5.68
CA LEU A 40 -4.29 4.00 6.09
C LEU A 40 -4.06 3.80 7.61
N PRO A 41 -4.91 4.29 8.54
CA PRO A 41 -4.72 4.02 9.96
C PRO A 41 -4.80 2.52 10.30
N ALA A 42 -5.80 1.80 9.78
CA ALA A 42 -5.97 0.38 10.02
C ALA A 42 -4.84 -0.44 9.39
N LEU A 43 -4.40 -0.07 8.18
CA LEU A 43 -3.27 -0.69 7.50
C LEU A 43 -1.98 -0.51 8.32
N THR A 44 -1.73 0.72 8.78
CA THR A 44 -0.55 1.06 9.60
C THR A 44 -0.53 0.23 10.87
N GLU A 45 -1.64 0.15 11.60
CA GLU A 45 -1.74 -0.66 12.82
C GLU A 45 -1.44 -2.15 12.56
N ALA A 46 -2.02 -2.71 11.49
CA ALA A 46 -1.77 -4.09 11.10
C ALA A 46 -0.28 -4.35 10.80
N PHE A 47 0.37 -3.45 10.06
CA PHE A 47 1.81 -3.54 9.78
C PHE A 47 2.65 -3.34 11.03
N THR A 48 2.33 -2.40 11.91
CA THR A 48 3.02 -2.23 13.19
C THR A 48 2.97 -3.53 14.01
N ARG A 49 1.80 -4.16 14.12
CA ARG A 49 1.66 -5.46 14.81
C ARG A 49 2.50 -6.54 14.14
N ARG A 50 2.41 -6.66 12.81
CA ARG A 50 3.11 -7.69 11.99
C ARG A 50 4.63 -7.54 12.02
N LEU A 51 5.13 -6.31 11.91
CA LEU A 51 6.54 -5.98 11.75
C LEU A 51 7.24 -5.68 13.09
N SER A 52 6.49 -5.58 14.20
CA SER A 52 7.13 -5.35 15.50
C SER A 52 8.13 -6.48 15.82
N PRO A 53 9.32 -6.17 16.35
CA PRO A 53 10.37 -7.16 16.62
C PRO A 53 9.88 -8.32 17.49
N HIS A 54 8.98 -8.03 18.42
CA HIS A 54 8.38 -8.97 19.37
C HIS A 54 7.38 -9.95 18.75
N SER A 55 6.94 -9.73 17.49
CA SER A 55 6.03 -10.66 16.79
C SER A 55 6.77 -11.82 16.13
N ARG A 56 8.10 -11.73 15.92
CA ARG A 56 8.89 -12.85 15.38
C ARG A 56 9.06 -13.97 16.40
N ASP A 57 9.15 -13.63 17.69
CA ASP A 57 9.30 -14.59 18.78
C ASP A 57 8.05 -15.46 18.99
N LYS A 58 6.85 -14.95 18.67
CA LYS A 58 5.58 -15.70 18.80
C LYS A 58 5.27 -16.66 17.65
N LEU A 59 5.97 -16.55 16.52
CA LEU A 59 5.81 -17.47 15.38
C LEU A 59 6.84 -18.60 15.40
N ALA A 60 7.87 -18.49 16.25
CA ALA A 60 8.90 -19.49 16.47
C ALA A 60 8.64 -20.36 17.72
N SER A 61 7.48 -20.20 18.37
CA SER A 61 7.01 -20.98 19.53
C SER A 61 5.83 -21.86 19.18
#